data_AF-A0A1F4RKR0-F1
#
_entry.id   AF-A0A1F4RKR0-F1
#
_cell.length_a   1.000
_cell.length_b   1.000
_cell.length_c   1.000
_cell.angle_alpha   90.00
_cell.angle_beta   90.00
_cell.angle_gamma   90.00
#
_symmetry.space_group_name_H-M   'P 1'
#
loop_
_entity.id
_entity.type
_entity.pdbx_description
1 polymer ?
#
loop_
_entity_poly.entity_id
_entity_poly.type
_entity_poly.pdbx_seq_one_letter_code
_entity_poly.pdbx_strand_id
1 'polypeptide(L)'
;MKLGGIPNVFPRSRMPAAGPTRFSPRPGLALGTGQIMTLVGNHAVAHAVRQAMIAAGGGFTGAYPITPATEILHLIRYWEANGRMPSLGYNAPSEHDAMSACIGASFGGVRTFIATASVGFMHMM
;
A
#
# COMPACT_ATOMS: atom_id res chain seq x y z
N MET A 1 -21.85 3.97 16.04
CA MET A 1 -22.46 2.63 16.03
C MET A 1 -21.59 1.74 15.14
N LYS A 2 -20.80 0.84 15.74
CA LYS A 2 -19.85 -0.15 15.17
C LYS A 2 -19.28 0.09 13.76
N LEU A 3 -18.00 0.49 13.71
CA LEU A 3 -17.10 0.23 12.58
C LEU A 3 -17.14 -1.27 12.25
N GLY A 4 -17.61 -1.62 11.06
CA GLY A 4 -17.66 -2.99 10.56
C GLY A 4 -16.24 -3.57 10.54
N GLY A 5 -15.94 -4.38 11.55
CA GLY A 5 -14.71 -5.12 11.67
C GLY A 5 -14.48 -5.97 10.44
N ILE A 6 -13.26 -5.91 9.91
CA ILE A 6 -12.75 -6.80 8.90
C ILE A 6 -13.00 -8.22 9.42
N PRO A 7 -13.79 -9.07 8.74
CA PRO A 7 -14.10 -10.40 9.25
C PRO A 7 -12.80 -11.17 9.45
N ASN A 8 -12.64 -11.70 10.65
CA ASN A 8 -11.46 -12.41 11.09
C ASN A 8 -11.30 -13.69 10.25
N VAL A 9 -10.50 -13.62 9.18
CA VAL A 9 -10.31 -14.74 8.24
C VAL A 9 -9.69 -15.96 8.94
N PHE A 10 -9.09 -15.77 10.13
CA PHE A 10 -8.73 -16.86 11.05
C PHE A 10 -8.92 -16.43 12.52
N PRO A 11 -9.89 -17.00 13.26
CA PRO A 11 -9.89 -16.88 14.72
C PRO A 11 -8.61 -17.49 15.29
N ARG A 12 -8.01 -16.87 16.32
CA ARG A 12 -6.77 -17.34 16.99
C ARG A 12 -6.78 -18.83 17.31
N SER A 13 -7.96 -19.39 17.60
CA SER A 13 -8.17 -20.82 17.90
C SER A 13 -8.08 -21.76 16.70
N ARG A 14 -8.15 -21.24 15.47
CA ARG A 14 -8.02 -22.04 14.25
C ARG A 14 -6.71 -21.81 13.51
N MET A 15 -5.81 -20.94 13.98
CA MET A 15 -4.53 -20.76 13.29
C MET A 15 -3.88 -22.15 13.11
N PRO A 16 -3.67 -22.62 11.87
CA PRO A 16 -2.95 -23.87 11.67
C PRO A 16 -1.59 -23.69 12.35
N ALA A 17 -1.18 -24.67 13.16
CA ALA A 17 0.13 -24.71 13.76
C ALA A 17 1.14 -24.32 12.67
N ALA A 18 1.91 -23.26 12.90
CA ALA A 18 2.78 -22.68 11.91
C ALA A 18 3.66 -23.79 11.32
N GLY A 19 3.30 -24.27 10.13
CA GLY A 19 4.18 -25.10 9.32
C GLY A 19 5.46 -24.30 9.02
N PRO A 20 6.50 -24.93 8.46
CA PRO A 20 7.76 -24.25 8.20
C PRO A 20 7.60 -23.26 7.04
N THR A 21 6.86 -22.17 7.26
CA THR A 21 6.92 -20.99 6.42
C THR A 21 8.29 -20.38 6.67
N ARG A 22 9.01 -20.10 5.59
CA ARG A 22 10.35 -19.45 5.63
C ARG A 22 10.34 -18.14 6.42
N PHE A 23 9.15 -17.56 6.62
CA PHE A 23 8.85 -16.53 7.60
C PHE A 23 7.88 -17.08 8.65
N SER A 24 8.41 -17.69 9.71
CA SER A 24 7.72 -17.73 11.00
C SER A 24 8.22 -16.53 11.82
N PRO A 25 7.35 -15.85 12.59
CA PRO A 25 7.81 -14.84 13.53
C PRO A 25 8.88 -15.45 14.43
N ARG A 26 10.02 -14.76 14.61
CA ARG A 26 11.07 -15.23 15.52
C ARG A 26 10.46 -15.50 16.90
N PRO A 27 10.74 -16.65 17.54
CA PRO A 27 10.30 -16.90 18.91
C PRO A 27 10.77 -15.75 19.82
N GLY A 28 9.83 -15.05 20.46
CA GLY A 28 10.13 -13.95 21.40
C GLY A 28 9.92 -12.52 20.87
N LEU A 29 9.65 -12.31 19.57
CA LEU A 29 9.20 -10.99 19.11
C LEU A 29 7.70 -10.87 19.39
N ALA A 30 7.34 -10.23 20.51
CA ALA A 30 5.96 -9.84 20.78
C ALA A 30 5.53 -8.80 19.73
N LEU A 31 5.08 -9.29 18.57
CA LEU A 31 4.37 -8.47 17.60
C LEU A 31 3.18 -7.87 18.35
N GLY A 32 3.12 -6.54 18.40
CA GLY A 32 2.02 -5.84 19.06
C GLY A 32 0.65 -6.31 18.54
N THR A 33 -0.43 -5.80 19.11
CA THR A 33 -1.84 -6.18 18.90
C THR A 33 -2.36 -6.14 17.45
N GLY A 34 -1.51 -5.93 16.45
CA GLY A 34 -1.82 -5.99 15.02
C GLY A 34 -2.12 -7.41 14.51
N GLN A 35 -2.88 -7.47 13.42
CA GLN A 35 -3.17 -8.73 12.74
C GLN A 35 -1.97 -9.18 11.91
N ILE A 36 -1.61 -10.46 12.03
CA ILE A 36 -0.58 -11.09 11.18
C ILE A 36 -1.27 -11.57 9.90
N MET A 37 -0.81 -11.08 8.76
CA MET A 37 -1.35 -11.43 7.45
C MET A 37 -0.23 -11.92 6.53
N THR A 38 -0.44 -13.04 5.84
CA THR A 38 0.45 -13.47 4.75
C THR A 38 0.04 -12.75 3.47
N LEU A 39 0.92 -11.89 2.96
CA LEU A 39 0.66 -11.02 1.80
C LEU A 39 1.75 -11.21 0.75
N VAL A 40 1.38 -11.01 -0.52
CA VAL A 40 2.34 -10.81 -1.61
C VAL A 40 3.02 -9.45 -1.42
N GLY A 41 4.29 -9.31 -1.80
CA GLY A 41 5.09 -8.10 -1.55
C GLY A 41 4.41 -6.81 -2.01
N ASN A 42 3.88 -6.77 -3.23
CA ASN A 42 3.13 -5.62 -3.76
C ASN A 42 1.91 -5.26 -2.89
N HIS A 43 1.18 -6.26 -2.40
CA HIS A 43 0.04 -6.02 -1.52
C HIS A 43 0.49 -5.46 -0.16
N ALA A 44 1.61 -5.96 0.37
CA ALA A 44 2.19 -5.44 1.61
C ALA A 44 2.58 -3.96 1.47
N VAL A 45 3.18 -3.57 0.35
CA VAL A 45 3.49 -2.17 0.04
C VAL A 45 2.21 -1.34 -0.04
N ALA A 46 1.20 -1.80 -0.77
CA ALA A 46 -0.09 -1.09 -0.88
C ALA A 46 -0.73 -0.89 0.51
N HIS A 47 -0.73 -1.92 1.37
CA HIS A 47 -1.24 -1.83 2.74
C HIS A 47 -0.46 -0.81 3.58
N ALA A 48 0.86 -0.79 3.48
CA ALA A 48 1.70 0.18 4.19
C ALA A 48 1.43 1.61 3.72
N VAL A 49 1.31 1.83 2.40
CA VAL A 49 0.98 3.15 1.82
C VAL A 49 -0.37 3.62 2.32
N ARG A 50 -1.39 2.74 2.32
CA ARG A 50 -2.72 3.08 2.83
C ARG A 50 -2.67 3.50 4.30
N GLN A 51 -1.96 2.78 5.14
CA GLN A 51 -1.80 3.14 6.55
C GLN A 51 -1.10 4.49 6.70
N ALA A 52 -0.06 4.75 5.90
CA ALA A 52 0.66 6.01 5.91
C ALA A 52 -0.23 7.20 5.50
N MET A 53 -1.07 7.03 4.48
CA MET A 53 -2.00 8.09 4.04
C MET A 53 -3.12 8.34 5.07
N ILE A 54 -3.64 7.29 5.71
CA ILE A 54 -4.61 7.43 6.80
C ILE A 54 -3.99 8.18 7.98
N ALA A 55 -2.77 7.80 8.38
CA ALA A 55 -2.06 8.45 9.49
C ALA A 55 -1.73 9.92 9.20
N ALA A 56 -1.46 10.27 7.93
CA ALA A 56 -1.23 11.64 7.49
C ALA A 56 -2.53 12.47 7.34
N GLY A 57 -3.70 11.85 7.43
CA GLY A 57 -5.00 12.51 7.21
C GLY A 57 -5.29 12.86 5.74
N GLY A 58 -4.45 12.40 4.81
CA GLY A 58 -4.50 12.78 3.40
C GLY A 58 -3.22 12.42 2.66
N GLY A 59 -3.33 12.21 1.34
CA GLY A 59 -2.18 11.87 0.51
C GLY A 59 -2.42 12.09 -0.98
N PHE A 60 -1.35 11.97 -1.75
CA PHE A 60 -1.39 11.99 -3.21
C PHE A 60 -0.68 10.75 -3.76
N THR A 61 -1.28 10.08 -4.74
CA THR A 61 -0.65 8.93 -5.39
C THR A 61 -0.52 9.16 -6.89
N GLY A 62 0.70 9.19 -7.40
CA GLY A 62 0.97 9.21 -8.85
C GLY A 62 1.32 7.80 -9.32
N ALA A 63 0.88 7.41 -10.50
CA ALA A 63 1.36 6.16 -11.10
C ALA A 63 1.15 6.10 -12.61
N TYR A 64 1.98 5.26 -13.22
CA TYR A 64 1.85 4.78 -14.58
C TYR A 64 1.94 3.24 -14.57
N PRO A 65 1.10 2.53 -15.33
CA PRO A 65 1.07 1.07 -15.30
C PRO A 65 2.32 0.46 -15.95
N ILE A 66 3.18 -0.17 -15.15
CA ILE A 66 4.34 -0.96 -15.61
C ILE A 66 4.48 -2.25 -14.78
N THR A 67 4.73 -3.38 -15.45
CA THR A 67 4.95 -4.66 -14.78
C THR A 67 6.33 -4.70 -14.13
N PRO A 68 6.49 -5.22 -12.89
CA PRO A 68 5.51 -5.90 -12.02
C PRO A 68 4.83 -5.00 -10.97
N ALA A 69 4.96 -3.67 -11.04
CA ALA A 69 4.47 -2.75 -10.00
C ALA A 69 2.96 -2.45 -10.08
N THR A 70 2.29 -2.81 -11.18
CA THR A 70 0.88 -2.49 -11.45
C THR A 70 -0.10 -2.95 -10.36
N GLU A 71 0.17 -4.07 -9.68
CA GLU A 71 -0.70 -4.58 -8.61
C GLU A 71 -0.83 -3.60 -7.43
N ILE A 72 0.24 -2.85 -7.13
CA ILE A 72 0.22 -1.83 -6.07
C ILE A 72 -0.79 -0.74 -6.44
N LEU A 73 -0.77 -0.31 -7.70
CA LEU A 73 -1.66 0.72 -8.23
C LEU A 73 -3.12 0.26 -8.20
N HIS A 74 -3.41 -0.96 -8.66
CA HIS A 74 -4.77 -1.51 -8.67
C HIS A 74 -5.42 -1.50 -7.28
N LEU A 75 -4.66 -1.91 -6.25
CA LEU A 75 -5.15 -1.90 -4.87
C LEU A 75 -5.38 -0.49 -4.32
N ILE A 76 -4.46 0.44 -4.59
CA ILE A 76 -4.59 1.83 -4.16
C ILE A 76 -5.84 2.46 -4.80
N ARG A 77 -6.02 2.31 -6.11
CA ARG A 77 -7.20 2.88 -6.81
C ARG A 77 -8.50 2.26 -6.35
N TYR A 78 -8.48 0.96 -6.08
CA TYR A 78 -9.63 0.31 -5.47
C TYR A 78 -9.98 0.94 -4.10
N TRP A 79 -9.00 1.24 -3.24
CA TRP A 79 -9.29 1.86 -1.95
C TRP A 79 -9.67 3.34 -2.04
N GLU A 80 -9.06 4.11 -2.93
CA GLU A 80 -9.45 5.51 -3.21
C GLU A 80 -10.90 5.58 -3.71
N ALA A 81 -11.25 4.78 -4.72
CA ALA A 81 -12.59 4.75 -5.30
C ALA A 81 -13.69 4.33 -4.30
N ASN A 82 -13.34 3.48 -3.33
CA ASN A 82 -14.26 3.06 -2.26
C ASN A 82 -14.22 3.96 -1.01
N GLY A 83 -13.49 5.08 -1.03
CA GLY A 83 -13.36 5.97 0.13
C GLY A 83 -12.66 5.34 1.34
N ARG A 84 -11.87 4.28 1.13
CA ARG A 84 -11.18 3.50 2.18
C ARG A 84 -9.75 3.97 2.44
N MET A 85 -9.27 4.95 1.67
CA MET A 85 -7.96 5.57 1.76
C MET A 85 -8.11 7.07 1.41
N PRO A 86 -7.74 7.99 2.32
CA PRO A 86 -7.83 9.42 2.06
C PRO A 86 -6.64 9.85 1.19
N SER A 87 -6.77 9.69 -0.12
CA SER A 87 -5.78 10.19 -1.08
C SER A 87 -6.40 10.58 -2.41
N LEU A 88 -5.73 11.51 -3.09
CA LEU A 88 -6.02 11.84 -4.47
C LEU A 88 -5.07 11.08 -5.39
N GLY A 89 -5.63 10.18 -6.18
CA GLY A 89 -4.86 9.45 -7.16
C GLY A 89 -4.85 10.12 -8.53
N TYR A 90 -3.66 10.29 -9.10
CA TYR A 90 -3.45 10.78 -10.47
C TYR A 90 -3.01 9.65 -11.41
N ASN A 91 -3.75 9.45 -12.50
CA ASN A 91 -3.36 8.54 -13.58
C ASN A 91 -2.54 9.34 -14.60
N ALA A 92 -1.22 9.23 -14.52
CA ALA A 92 -0.33 10.00 -15.36
C ALA A 92 -0.22 9.37 -16.77
N PRO A 93 0.07 10.18 -17.80
CA PRO A 93 0.36 9.65 -19.13
C PRO A 93 1.78 9.07 -19.26
N SER A 94 2.69 9.38 -18.32
CA SER A 94 4.05 8.85 -18.26
C SER A 94 4.57 8.78 -16.81
N GLU A 95 5.65 8.02 -16.57
CA GLU A 95 6.35 8.01 -15.28
C GLU A 95 6.95 9.37 -14.89
N HIS A 96 7.44 10.12 -15.87
CA HIS A 96 7.99 11.47 -15.65
C HIS A 96 6.90 12.44 -15.15
N ASP A 97 5.71 12.38 -15.75
CA ASP A 97 4.57 13.20 -15.33
C ASP A 97 4.04 12.78 -13.96
N ALA A 98 4.03 11.46 -13.68
CA ALA A 98 3.67 10.95 -12.38
C ALA A 98 4.62 11.48 -11.28
N MET A 99 5.93 11.51 -11.54
CA MET A 99 6.91 12.07 -10.61
C MET A 99 6.77 13.58 -10.47
N SER A 100 6.62 14.31 -11.57
CA SER A 100 6.44 15.77 -11.57
C SER A 100 5.23 16.19 -10.72
N ALA A 101 4.10 15.48 -10.86
CA ALA A 101 2.91 15.71 -10.04
C ALA A 101 3.15 15.37 -8.56
N CYS A 102 3.86 14.27 -8.26
CA CYS A 102 4.21 13.91 -6.88
C CYS A 102 5.14 14.93 -6.22
N ILE A 103 6.07 15.52 -6.97
CA ILE A 103 6.95 16.59 -6.46
C ILE A 103 6.13 17.82 -6.12
N GLY A 104 5.23 18.25 -7.02
CA GLY A 104 4.34 19.40 -6.77
C GLY A 104 3.42 19.18 -5.55
N ALA A 105 2.84 17.99 -5.42
CA ALA A 105 2.02 17.64 -4.26
C ALA A 105 2.84 17.62 -2.95
N SER A 106 4.09 17.13 -3.01
CA SER A 106 4.99 17.14 -1.85
C SER A 106 5.39 18.55 -1.46
N PHE A 107 5.62 19.43 -2.43
CA PHE A 107 5.90 20.85 -2.19
C PHE A 107 4.72 21.55 -1.51
N GLY A 108 3.49 21.14 -1.83
CA GLY A 108 2.27 21.57 -1.15
C GLY A 108 2.07 21.00 0.26
N GLY A 109 3.01 20.20 0.78
CA GLY A 109 2.94 19.61 2.12
C GLY A 109 2.14 18.32 2.23
N VAL A 110 1.76 17.70 1.10
CA VAL A 110 0.99 16.45 1.08
C VAL A 110 1.92 15.25 1.00
N ARG A 111 1.61 14.19 1.75
CA ARG A 111 2.34 12.93 1.64
C ARG A 111 2.12 12.30 0.27
N THR A 112 3.20 12.00 -0.44
CA THR A 112 3.15 11.46 -1.80
C THR A 112 3.67 10.04 -1.88
N PHE A 113 3.14 9.28 -2.84
CA PHE A 113 3.62 7.94 -3.16
C PHE A 113 3.55 7.70 -4.66
N ILE A 114 4.54 6.99 -5.20
CA ILE A 114 4.61 6.57 -6.59
C ILE A 114 5.02 5.11 -6.69
N ALA A 115 4.38 4.36 -7.59
CA ALA A 115 4.71 2.96 -7.89
C ALA A 115 5.19 2.85 -9.35
N THR A 116 6.42 2.38 -9.55
CA THR A 116 7.05 2.15 -10.86
C THR A 116 8.03 0.97 -10.79
N ALA A 117 8.58 0.56 -11.93
CA ALA A 117 9.61 -0.47 -12.00
C ALA A 117 10.56 -0.27 -13.20
N SER A 118 11.79 -0.77 -13.09
CA SER A 118 12.76 -0.91 -14.18
C SER A 118 12.94 0.38 -15.02
N VAL A 119 12.71 0.33 -16.33
CA VAL A 119 12.84 1.46 -17.25
C VAL A 119 11.96 2.65 -16.88
N GLY A 120 10.82 2.42 -16.22
CA GLY A 120 9.97 3.48 -15.71
C GLY A 120 10.66 4.33 -14.65
N PHE A 121 11.59 3.76 -13.88
CA PHE A 121 12.42 4.52 -12.93
C PHE A 121 13.47 5.37 -13.65
N MET A 122 14.05 4.88 -14.76
CA MET A 122 14.95 5.69 -15.57
C MET A 122 14.21 6.83 -16.27
N HIS A 123 12.96 6.60 -16.68
CA HIS A 123 12.12 7.61 -17.31
C HIS A 123 11.71 8.75 -16.35
N MET A 124 11.98 8.60 -15.05
CA MET A 124 11.77 9.62 -14.03
C MET A 124 12.98 10.54 -13.79
N MET A 125 14.17 10.15 -14.28
CA MET A 125 15.43 10.90 -14.09
C MET A 125 15.56 12.01 -15.14
#